data_AF-A0A5C8GGT7-F1
#
_entry.id   AF-A0A5C8GGT7-F1
#
_cell.length_a   1.000
_cell.length_b   1.000
_cell.length_c   1.000
_cell.angle_alpha   90.00
_cell.angle_beta   90.00
_cell.angle_gamma   90.00
#
_symmetry.space_group_name_H-M   'P 1'
#
loop_
_entity.id
_entity.type
_entity.pdbx_description
1 polymer ?
#
loop_
_entity_poly.entity_id
_entity_poly.type
_entity_poly.pdbx_seq_one_letter_code
_entity_poly.pdbx_strand_id
1 'polypeptide(L)'
;MNNKQEEDKKKQVIGLYGEMQLAMILHNKGWQVHRSYIDEGIDFVITKYYCVKCKKFVNQYIRYEEYNKKKCKCVTNLCEKCKENDTLKIITKYLQVKTSEGIKKDNDIRNFSFHPKIRYMMGKDVYYVWIAIFVNDNFNLNNIESQNINIHDAIHYYIFNTGDVILFDDINLPTYQITDNQKTELTIDKYGNILKKGRNYDYSCFDKFHNNFDILESIN
;
A
#
# COMPACT_ATOMS: atom_id res chain seq x y z
N MET A 1 33.82 5.82 4.31
CA MET A 1 33.12 6.12 3.04
C MET A 1 32.29 4.93 2.55
N ASN A 2 32.78 3.67 2.66
CA ASN A 2 32.03 2.46 2.30
C ASN A 2 30.71 2.24 3.09
N ASN A 3 30.69 2.46 4.42
CA ASN A 3 29.51 2.12 5.23
C ASN A 3 28.25 2.93 4.86
N LYS A 4 28.38 4.22 4.54
CA LYS A 4 27.22 5.05 4.15
C LYS A 4 26.61 4.58 2.82
N GLN A 5 27.46 4.22 1.87
CA GLN A 5 27.01 3.72 0.57
C GLN A 5 26.34 2.34 0.67
N GLU A 6 26.81 1.49 1.58
CA GLU A 6 26.16 0.21 1.90
C GLU A 6 24.81 0.39 2.60
N GLU A 7 24.71 1.32 3.55
CA GLU A 7 23.44 1.66 4.21
C GLU A 7 22.41 2.22 3.22
N ASP A 8 22.82 3.10 2.31
CA ASP A 8 21.93 3.67 1.30
C ASP A 8 21.43 2.59 0.31
N LYS A 9 22.31 1.67 -0.09
CA LYS A 9 21.92 0.49 -0.89
C LYS A 9 20.93 -0.39 -0.15
N LYS A 10 21.18 -0.69 1.12
CA LYS A 10 20.28 -1.50 1.96
C LYS A 10 18.88 -0.87 2.00
N LYS A 11 18.80 0.45 2.26
CA LYS A 11 17.52 1.19 2.27
C LYS A 11 16.79 1.12 0.93
N GLN A 12 17.50 1.27 -0.19
CA GLN A 12 16.91 1.14 -1.53
C GLN A 12 16.33 -0.25 -1.78
N VAL A 13 17.07 -1.30 -1.40
CA VAL A 13 16.61 -2.69 -1.57
C VAL A 13 15.39 -2.98 -0.71
N ILE A 14 15.39 -2.55 0.56
CA ILE A 14 14.23 -2.69 1.47
C ILE A 14 13.01 -1.96 0.90
N GLY A 15 13.20 -0.74 0.40
CA GLY A 15 12.15 0.05 -0.25
C GLY A 15 11.51 -0.68 -1.42
N LEU A 16 12.34 -1.12 -2.38
CA LEU A 16 11.91 -1.87 -3.56
C LEU A 16 11.19 -3.16 -3.17
N TYR A 17 11.71 -3.88 -2.18
CA TYR A 17 11.12 -5.12 -1.71
C TYR A 17 9.72 -4.91 -1.13
N GLY A 18 9.54 -3.91 -0.25
CA GLY A 18 8.23 -3.58 0.32
C GLY A 18 7.20 -3.22 -0.76
N GLU A 19 7.61 -2.40 -1.73
CA GLU A 19 6.78 -2.02 -2.88
C GLU A 19 6.39 -3.22 -3.76
N MET A 20 7.32 -4.14 -4.01
CA MET A 20 7.04 -5.37 -4.77
C MET A 20 6.03 -6.27 -4.04
N GLN A 21 6.19 -6.46 -2.73
CA GLN A 21 5.25 -7.26 -1.93
C GLN A 21 3.86 -6.62 -1.92
N LEU A 22 3.78 -5.29 -1.79
CA LEU A 22 2.51 -4.56 -1.90
C LEU A 22 1.84 -4.83 -3.26
N ALA A 23 2.58 -4.70 -4.37
CA ALA A 23 2.05 -4.94 -5.71
C ALA A 23 1.54 -6.38 -5.89
N MET A 24 2.25 -7.37 -5.35
CA MET A 24 1.81 -8.77 -5.37
C MET A 24 0.50 -8.99 -4.61
N ILE A 25 0.38 -8.42 -3.39
CA ILE A 25 -0.86 -8.51 -2.60
C ILE A 25 -2.03 -7.88 -3.35
N LEU A 26 -1.83 -6.70 -3.94
CA LEU A 26 -2.86 -6.00 -4.70
C LEU A 26 -3.31 -6.81 -5.93
N HIS A 27 -2.36 -7.40 -6.67
CA HIS A 27 -2.67 -8.30 -7.79
C HIS A 27 -3.46 -9.53 -7.35
N ASN A 28 -3.07 -10.16 -6.24
CA ASN A 28 -3.80 -11.31 -5.67
C ASN A 28 -5.23 -10.93 -5.23
N LYS A 29 -5.44 -9.69 -4.81
CA LYS A 29 -6.77 -9.11 -4.55
C LYS A 29 -7.52 -8.68 -5.81
N GLY A 30 -6.98 -8.96 -7.01
CA GLY A 30 -7.63 -8.69 -8.29
C GLY A 30 -7.54 -7.23 -8.75
N TRP A 31 -6.64 -6.43 -8.16
CA TRP A 31 -6.32 -5.11 -8.69
C TRP A 31 -5.35 -5.22 -9.87
N GLN A 32 -5.57 -4.41 -10.90
CA GLN A 32 -4.55 -4.11 -11.88
C GLN A 32 -3.65 -3.03 -11.30
N VAL A 33 -2.35 -3.29 -11.24
CA VAL A 33 -1.38 -2.41 -10.59
C VAL A 33 -0.49 -1.80 -11.68
N HIS A 34 -0.49 -0.48 -11.76
CA HIS A 34 0.39 0.28 -12.64
C HIS A 34 1.36 1.07 -11.77
N ARG A 35 2.65 0.72 -11.83
CA ARG A 35 3.69 1.57 -11.24
C ARG A 35 3.80 2.81 -12.10
N SER A 36 3.51 3.96 -11.51
CA SER A 36 3.45 5.20 -12.26
C SER A 36 4.06 6.28 -11.41
N TYR A 37 5.23 6.77 -11.81
CA TYR A 37 5.84 7.97 -11.24
C TYR A 37 5.14 9.19 -11.85
N ILE A 38 3.84 9.31 -11.58
CA ILE A 38 3.05 10.48 -11.98
C ILE A 38 3.37 11.54 -10.92
N ASP A 39 4.35 12.38 -11.26
CA ASP A 39 4.86 13.47 -10.43
C ASP A 39 5.49 13.00 -9.10
N GLU A 40 6.09 13.95 -8.36
CA GLU A 40 6.71 13.71 -7.06
C GLU A 40 5.64 13.31 -6.03
N GLY A 41 5.15 12.06 -6.02
CA GLY A 41 4.35 11.60 -4.89
C GLY A 41 3.41 10.41 -5.03
N ILE A 42 3.01 10.03 -6.24
CA ILE A 42 2.22 8.80 -6.46
C ILE A 42 3.17 7.71 -6.94
N ASP A 43 3.13 6.55 -6.28
CA ASP A 43 3.99 5.41 -6.58
C ASP A 43 3.23 4.35 -7.39
N PHE A 44 1.93 4.18 -7.10
CA PHE A 44 1.05 3.25 -7.82
C PHE A 44 -0.29 3.86 -8.19
N VAL A 45 -0.79 3.46 -9.36
CA VAL A 45 -2.19 3.61 -9.76
C VAL A 45 -2.78 2.21 -9.84
N ILE A 46 -3.83 1.95 -9.07
CA ILE A 46 -4.54 0.67 -9.09
C ILE A 46 -5.92 0.83 -9.71
N THR A 47 -6.32 -0.14 -10.51
CA THR A 47 -7.63 -0.15 -11.16
C THR A 47 -8.34 -1.49 -11.00
N LYS A 48 -9.67 -1.44 -10.87
CA LYS A 48 -10.52 -2.63 -10.81
C LYS A 48 -11.90 -2.31 -11.37
N TYR A 49 -12.53 -3.29 -11.99
CA TYR A 49 -13.88 -3.11 -12.52
C TYR A 49 -14.93 -3.24 -11.41
N TYR A 50 -15.85 -2.29 -11.37
CA TYR A 50 -17.03 -2.32 -10.50
C TYR A 50 -18.30 -2.35 -11.34
N CYS A 51 -19.19 -3.30 -11.03
CA CYS A 51 -20.50 -3.36 -11.67
C CYS A 51 -21.52 -2.57 -10.85
N VAL A 52 -22.07 -1.49 -11.40
CA VAL A 52 -23.05 -0.64 -10.71
C VAL A 52 -24.36 -1.36 -10.44
N LYS A 53 -24.74 -2.31 -11.30
CA LYS A 53 -25.94 -3.14 -11.11
C LYS A 53 -25.75 -4.17 -10.01
N CYS A 54 -24.64 -4.89 -10.03
CA CYS A 54 -24.33 -5.91 -9.03
C CYS A 54 -23.81 -5.33 -7.71
N LYS A 55 -23.51 -4.04 -7.67
CA LYS A 55 -22.92 -3.30 -6.55
C LYS A 55 -21.67 -3.95 -5.95
N LYS A 56 -20.81 -4.51 -6.81
CA LYS A 56 -19.58 -5.19 -6.39
C LYS A 56 -18.50 -5.16 -7.46
N PHE A 57 -17.25 -5.34 -7.03
CA PHE A 57 -16.15 -5.58 -7.95
C PHE A 57 -16.31 -6.93 -8.63
N VAL A 58 -15.99 -6.96 -9.93
CA VAL A 58 -16.20 -8.10 -10.82
C VAL A 58 -15.14 -8.09 -11.90
N ASN A 59 -14.96 -9.19 -12.61
CA ASN A 59 -14.20 -9.17 -13.85
C ASN A 59 -15.11 -8.79 -15.04
N GLN A 60 -14.41 -8.46 -16.11
CA GLN A 60 -14.99 -8.30 -17.42
C GLN A 60 -15.40 -9.66 -18.00
N TYR A 61 -16.58 -9.72 -18.61
CA TYR A 61 -17.06 -10.91 -19.28
C TYR A 61 -16.24 -11.16 -20.54
N ILE A 62 -15.67 -12.36 -20.64
CA ILE A 62 -14.95 -12.83 -21.81
C ILE A 62 -15.86 -13.82 -22.55
N ARG A 63 -16.13 -13.54 -23.82
CA ARG A 63 -16.83 -14.47 -24.71
C ARG A 63 -15.82 -15.30 -25.49
N TYR A 64 -16.18 -16.55 -25.74
CA TYR A 64 -15.44 -17.43 -26.63
C TYR A 64 -16.38 -17.81 -27.77
N GLU A 65 -16.04 -17.37 -28.98
CA GLU A 65 -16.85 -17.59 -30.18
C GLU A 65 -15.99 -18.25 -31.26
N GLU A 66 -16.62 -18.96 -32.19
CA GLU A 66 -15.93 -19.60 -33.29
C GLU A 66 -15.88 -18.67 -34.50
N TYR A 67 -14.66 -18.30 -34.92
CA TYR A 67 -14.42 -17.49 -36.11
C TYR A 67 -13.48 -18.25 -37.04
N ASN A 68 -13.92 -18.51 -38.27
CA ASN A 68 -13.18 -19.29 -39.26
C ASN A 68 -12.65 -20.65 -38.72
N LYS A 69 -13.51 -21.42 -38.03
CA LYS A 69 -13.18 -22.71 -37.40
C LYS A 69 -12.11 -22.64 -36.30
N LYS A 70 -11.82 -21.44 -35.77
CA LYS A 70 -10.93 -21.24 -34.62
C LYS A 70 -11.72 -20.64 -33.47
N LYS A 71 -11.48 -21.14 -32.26
CA LYS A 71 -12.01 -20.51 -31.03
C LYS A 71 -11.26 -19.20 -30.80
N CYS A 72 -11.99 -18.09 -30.83
CA CYS A 72 -11.47 -16.75 -30.61
C CYS A 72 -11.99 -16.20 -29.28
N LYS A 73 -11.14 -15.41 -28.60
CA LYS A 73 -11.46 -14.72 -27.36
C LYS A 73 -11.95 -13.31 -27.68
N CYS A 74 -13.18 -13.00 -27.32
CA CYS A 74 -13.79 -11.68 -27.49
C CYS A 74 -13.89 -10.98 -26.13
N VAL A 75 -13.14 -9.90 -25.97
CA VAL A 75 -13.20 -9.02 -24.81
C VAL A 75 -14.45 -8.14 -24.92
N THR A 76 -15.31 -8.14 -23.91
CA THR A 76 -16.58 -7.37 -23.93
C THR A 76 -16.56 -6.30 -22.86
N ASN A 77 -17.29 -5.20 -22.97
CA ASN A 77 -17.41 -4.24 -21.84
C ASN A 77 -18.53 -4.63 -20.84
N LEU A 78 -18.77 -5.92 -20.63
CA LEU A 78 -19.90 -6.42 -19.84
C LEU A 78 -19.44 -7.04 -18.52
N CYS A 79 -20.29 -6.94 -17.50
CA CYS A 79 -20.05 -7.62 -16.23
C CYS A 79 -20.10 -9.15 -16.41
N GLU A 80 -19.12 -9.88 -15.86
CA GLU A 80 -19.12 -11.36 -15.93
C GLU A 80 -20.36 -12.02 -15.29
N LYS A 81 -21.04 -11.32 -14.36
CA LYS A 81 -22.18 -11.85 -13.60
C LYS A 81 -23.52 -11.52 -14.24
N CYS A 82 -23.84 -10.24 -14.45
CA CYS A 82 -25.12 -9.84 -15.06
C CYS A 82 -25.10 -9.78 -16.59
N LYS A 83 -23.91 -9.69 -17.20
CA LYS A 83 -23.72 -9.65 -18.67
C LYS A 83 -24.47 -8.51 -19.38
N GLU A 84 -24.77 -7.42 -18.66
CA GLU A 84 -25.52 -6.27 -19.18
C GLU A 84 -24.60 -5.14 -19.63
N ASN A 85 -25.02 -4.46 -20.70
CA ASN A 85 -24.34 -3.29 -21.26
C ASN A 85 -24.31 -2.13 -20.25
N ASP A 86 -23.28 -1.29 -20.34
CA ASP A 86 -23.14 -0.04 -19.57
C ASP A 86 -23.16 -0.19 -18.04
N THR A 87 -22.93 -1.41 -17.54
CA THR A 87 -22.92 -1.68 -16.10
C THR A 87 -21.52 -1.65 -15.47
N LEU A 88 -20.45 -1.77 -16.27
CA LEU A 88 -19.08 -1.77 -15.77
C LEU A 88 -18.48 -0.36 -15.73
N LYS A 89 -17.97 0.01 -14.57
CA LYS A 89 -17.11 1.18 -14.36
C LYS A 89 -15.71 0.74 -13.99
N ILE A 90 -14.71 1.50 -14.42
CA ILE A 90 -13.34 1.37 -13.93
C ILE A 90 -13.22 2.25 -12.69
N ILE A 91 -12.89 1.64 -11.56
CA ILE A 91 -12.53 2.36 -10.34
C ILE A 91 -11.02 2.47 -10.31
N THR A 92 -10.51 3.68 -10.12
CA THR A 92 -9.09 3.99 -10.05
C THR A 92 -8.78 4.54 -8.66
N LYS A 93 -7.75 4.02 -8.00
CA LYS A 93 -7.21 4.57 -6.76
C LYS A 93 -5.72 4.88 -6.94
N TYR A 94 -5.26 5.93 -6.27
CA TYR A 94 -3.89 6.40 -6.31
C TYR A 94 -3.23 6.10 -4.98
N LEU A 95 -2.12 5.37 -4.99
CA LEU A 95 -1.39 4.99 -3.79
C LEU A 95 -0.09 5.78 -3.73
N GLN A 96 0.06 6.54 -2.66
CA GLN A 96 1.33 7.02 -2.19
C GLN A 96 1.93 5.97 -1.26
N VAL A 97 3.16 5.55 -1.50
CA VAL A 97 3.81 4.47 -0.76
C VAL A 97 5.07 4.98 -0.08
N LYS A 98 5.23 4.58 1.18
CA LYS A 98 6.46 4.82 1.94
C LYS A 98 6.83 3.57 2.70
N THR A 99 8.09 3.17 2.55
CA THR A 99 8.65 2.02 3.26
C THR A 99 9.62 2.51 4.33
N SER A 100 9.52 1.95 5.52
CA SER A 100 10.44 2.22 6.63
C SER A 100 10.96 0.92 7.24
N GLU A 101 12.26 0.89 7.50
CA GLU A 101 12.93 -0.17 8.25
C GLU A 101 12.80 0.08 9.76
N GLY A 102 12.53 -0.98 10.52
CA GLY A 102 12.43 -0.93 11.97
C GLY A 102 13.79 -0.99 12.65
N ILE A 103 14.08 -0.02 13.52
CA ILE A 103 15.28 0.00 14.36
C ILE A 103 14.98 -0.78 15.64
N LYS A 104 15.87 -1.72 16.00
CA LYS A 104 15.73 -2.55 17.20
C LYS A 104 15.65 -1.71 18.47
N LYS A 105 14.59 -1.92 19.25
CA LYS A 105 14.39 -1.31 20.58
C LYS A 105 14.40 -2.37 21.68
N ASP A 106 13.62 -3.43 21.48
CA ASP A 106 13.54 -4.60 22.37
C ASP A 106 13.28 -5.88 21.54
N ASN A 107 13.22 -7.03 22.21
CA ASN A 107 12.68 -8.26 21.63
C ASN A 107 11.28 -7.95 21.08
N ASP A 108 11.07 -8.29 19.81
CA ASP A 108 9.80 -8.11 19.11
C ASP A 108 9.28 -6.67 19.01
N ILE A 109 10.06 -5.66 19.40
CA ILE A 109 9.66 -4.24 19.34
C ILE A 109 10.66 -3.45 18.49
N ARG A 110 10.15 -2.60 17.60
CA ARG A 110 10.94 -1.76 16.71
C ARG A 110 10.44 -0.32 16.73
N ASN A 111 11.37 0.61 16.54
CA ASN A 111 11.06 2.02 16.26
C ASN A 111 11.09 2.26 14.76
N PHE A 112 10.07 2.92 14.24
CA PHE A 112 9.97 3.26 12.83
C PHE A 112 9.86 4.76 12.64
N SER A 113 10.49 5.23 11.57
CA SER A 113 10.34 6.60 11.10
C SER A 113 9.09 6.69 10.24
N PHE A 114 8.05 7.34 10.76
CA PHE A 114 6.80 7.58 10.07
C PHE A 114 6.74 9.03 9.55
N HIS A 115 6.50 9.19 8.25
CA HIS A 115 6.34 10.48 7.59
C HIS A 115 5.07 10.47 6.77
N PRO A 116 3.97 11.05 7.26
CA PRO A 116 2.75 11.16 6.46
C PRO A 116 2.89 12.07 5.22
N LYS A 117 4.10 12.52 4.83
CA LYS A 117 4.30 13.44 3.69
C LYS A 117 4.00 12.68 2.39
N ILE A 118 3.07 13.14 1.53
CA ILE A 118 2.95 14.47 0.92
C ILE A 118 1.62 15.13 1.30
N ARG A 119 1.71 16.33 1.87
CA ARG A 119 0.62 17.00 2.58
C ARG A 119 -0.55 17.33 1.66
N TYR A 120 -1.48 16.38 1.58
CA TYR A 120 -2.92 16.57 1.36
C TYR A 120 -3.38 16.97 -0.05
N MET A 121 -3.19 16.10 -1.04
CA MET A 121 -4.29 15.92 -1.98
C MET A 121 -5.37 15.07 -1.30
N MET A 122 -6.25 15.73 -0.54
CA MET A 122 -7.42 15.13 0.09
C MET A 122 -8.41 14.71 -0.99
N GLY A 123 -8.17 13.55 -1.59
CA GLY A 123 -9.02 12.94 -2.58
C GLY A 123 -9.66 11.68 -2.01
N LYS A 124 -10.94 11.46 -2.34
CA LYS A 124 -11.64 10.20 -2.00
C LYS A 124 -10.99 8.95 -2.62
N ASP A 125 -10.14 9.15 -3.62
CA ASP A 125 -9.44 8.09 -4.35
C ASP A 125 -7.93 8.04 -4.09
N VAL A 126 -7.40 8.90 -3.21
CA VAL A 126 -5.98 8.93 -2.86
C VAL A 126 -5.77 8.26 -1.51
N TYR A 127 -4.83 7.33 -1.45
CA TYR A 127 -4.51 6.55 -0.28
C TYR A 127 -3.02 6.64 0.01
N TYR A 128 -2.71 6.64 1.30
CA TYR A 128 -1.35 6.49 1.77
C TYR A 128 -1.18 5.05 2.28
N VAL A 129 -0.11 4.41 1.83
CA VAL A 129 0.29 3.08 2.25
C VAL A 129 1.65 3.18 2.93
N TRP A 130 1.65 3.03 4.24
CA TRP A 130 2.87 2.86 5.00
C TRP A 130 3.26 1.39 5.06
N ILE A 131 4.50 1.07 4.75
CA ILE A 131 5.06 -0.28 4.83
C ILE A 131 6.12 -0.29 5.93
N ALA A 132 5.80 -0.90 7.06
CA ALA A 132 6.74 -1.11 8.17
C ALA A 132 7.36 -2.50 8.05
N ILE A 133 8.66 -2.56 7.78
CA ILE A 133 9.41 -3.82 7.62
C ILE A 133 10.22 -4.11 8.87
N PHE A 134 9.87 -5.20 9.55
CA PHE A 134 10.60 -5.78 10.68
C PHE A 134 11.82 -6.53 10.16
N VAL A 135 12.93 -5.80 10.07
CA VAL A 135 14.24 -6.40 9.82
C VAL A 135 14.73 -6.99 11.15
N ASN A 136 14.94 -8.30 11.19
CA ASN A 136 15.63 -8.96 12.30
C ASN A 136 17.16 -8.87 12.07
N ASP A 137 17.97 -9.10 13.11
CA ASP A 137 19.44 -9.01 13.01
C ASP A 137 20.03 -9.98 11.96
N ASN A 138 19.27 -11.01 11.58
CA ASN A 138 19.62 -12.01 10.57
C ASN A 138 19.00 -11.73 9.20
N PHE A 139 18.21 -10.66 9.02
CA PHE A 139 17.45 -10.41 7.79
C PHE A 139 18.44 -10.04 6.70
N ASN A 140 18.80 -11.05 5.91
CA ASN A 140 19.72 -10.92 4.81
C ASN A 140 18.89 -10.99 3.52
N LEU A 141 18.74 -9.84 2.86
CA LEU A 141 18.00 -9.73 1.60
C LEU A 141 18.56 -10.66 0.51
N ASN A 142 19.83 -11.08 0.61
CA ASN A 142 20.45 -12.02 -0.33
C ASN A 142 20.04 -13.48 -0.08
N ASN A 143 19.32 -13.77 1.02
CA ASN A 143 18.99 -15.13 1.47
C ASN A 143 17.53 -15.25 1.95
N ILE A 144 16.62 -14.43 1.43
CA ILE A 144 15.20 -14.43 1.80
C ILE A 144 14.56 -15.82 1.65
N GLU A 145 14.91 -16.56 0.59
CA GLU A 145 14.40 -17.92 0.34
C GLU A 145 14.89 -18.97 1.35
N SER A 146 16.05 -18.76 1.98
CA SER A 146 16.70 -19.76 2.85
C SER A 146 16.38 -19.59 4.33
N GLN A 147 15.68 -18.52 4.73
CA GLN A 147 15.51 -18.18 6.14
C GLN A 147 14.23 -18.73 6.81
N ASN A 148 13.35 -19.44 6.11
CA ASN A 148 12.05 -19.91 6.65
C ASN A 148 11.26 -18.80 7.39
N ILE A 149 11.53 -17.54 7.06
CA ILE A 149 10.77 -16.41 7.61
C ILE A 149 9.47 -16.38 6.81
N ASN A 150 8.35 -16.57 7.49
CA ASN A 150 7.08 -16.18 6.91
C ASN A 150 7.10 -14.65 6.78
N ILE A 151 7.48 -14.18 5.61
CA ILE A 151 7.70 -12.77 5.29
C ILE A 151 6.45 -11.92 5.58
N HIS A 152 5.26 -12.53 5.49
CA HIS A 152 4.00 -11.87 5.86
C HIS A 152 3.95 -11.45 7.33
N ASP A 153 4.69 -12.11 8.21
CA ASP A 153 4.77 -11.77 9.64
C ASP A 153 5.79 -10.65 9.91
N ALA A 154 6.62 -10.31 8.92
CA ALA A 154 7.66 -9.28 9.04
C ALA A 154 7.29 -7.96 8.35
N ILE A 155 6.17 -7.90 7.63
CA ILE A 155 5.72 -6.69 6.92
C ILE A 155 4.33 -6.32 7.41
N HIS A 156 4.20 -5.08 7.85
CA HIS A 156 2.90 -4.51 8.21
C HIS A 156 2.57 -3.35 7.28
N TYR A 157 1.35 -3.39 6.75
CA TYR A 157 0.81 -2.33 5.91
C TYR A 157 -0.15 -1.49 6.75
N TYR A 158 -0.01 -0.18 6.71
CA TYR A 158 -1.02 0.74 7.26
C TYR A 158 -1.59 1.53 6.11
N ILE A 159 -2.85 1.28 5.80
CA ILE A 159 -3.53 1.79 4.60
C ILE A 159 -4.65 2.71 5.05
N PHE A 160 -4.60 3.96 4.63
CA PHE A 160 -5.64 4.95 4.95
C PHE A 160 -5.90 5.89 3.78
N ASN A 161 -7.16 6.34 3.65
CA ASN A 161 -7.48 7.42 2.73
C ASN A 161 -6.78 8.70 3.22
N THR A 162 -6.35 9.57 2.32
CA THR A 162 -5.65 10.81 2.76
C THR A 162 -6.51 11.70 3.65
N GLY A 163 -7.84 11.64 3.53
CA GLY A 163 -8.79 12.33 4.42
C GLY A 163 -8.76 11.85 5.88
N ASP A 164 -8.33 10.62 6.16
CA ASP A 164 -8.20 10.09 7.52
C ASP A 164 -6.98 10.67 8.28
N VAL A 165 -6.07 11.38 7.60
CA VAL A 165 -4.85 11.90 8.24
C VAL A 165 -5.15 12.91 9.36
N ILE A 166 -6.29 13.59 9.30
CA ILE A 166 -6.76 14.48 10.37
C ILE A 166 -6.85 13.80 11.75
N LEU A 167 -6.93 12.48 11.78
CA LEU A 167 -7.00 11.71 13.03
C LEU A 167 -5.66 11.63 13.77
N PHE A 168 -4.54 11.86 13.11
CA PHE A 168 -3.21 11.58 13.67
C PHE A 168 -2.09 12.53 13.19
N ASP A 169 -2.42 13.62 12.50
CA ASP A 169 -1.50 14.70 12.15
C ASP A 169 -2.24 16.07 12.09
N ASP A 170 -1.47 17.17 12.15
CA ASP A 170 -2.02 18.53 12.04
C ASP A 170 -2.16 18.92 10.57
N ILE A 171 -3.40 18.94 10.07
CA ILE A 171 -3.68 19.32 8.68
C ILE A 171 -3.48 20.83 8.41
N ASN A 172 -3.35 21.65 9.45
CA ASN A 172 -3.16 23.11 9.31
C ASN A 172 -1.71 23.50 9.06
N LEU A 173 -0.75 22.57 9.21
CA LEU A 173 0.65 22.85 8.95
C LEU A 173 0.89 23.11 7.45
N PRO A 174 1.63 24.19 7.08
CA PRO A 174 1.79 24.62 5.69
C PRO A 174 2.47 23.54 4.86
N THR A 175 2.06 23.35 3.60
CA THR A 175 2.45 22.22 2.74
C THR A 175 3.82 22.40 2.05
N TYR A 176 4.89 22.69 2.79
CA TYR A 176 6.24 22.81 2.20
C TYR A 176 7.13 21.57 2.39
N GLN A 177 8.03 21.39 1.43
CA GLN A 177 9.07 20.35 1.34
C GLN A 177 9.60 19.92 2.70
N ILE A 178 9.85 18.62 2.81
CA ILE A 178 10.24 17.98 4.05
C ILE A 178 11.57 18.56 4.55
N THR A 179 11.55 19.36 5.62
CA THR A 179 12.73 19.40 6.49
C THR A 179 12.75 18.10 7.29
N ASP A 180 13.92 17.46 7.39
CA ASP A 180 14.18 16.22 8.15
C ASP A 180 13.80 16.29 9.64
N ASN A 181 13.29 17.43 10.11
CA ASN A 181 12.97 17.72 11.50
C ASN A 181 11.51 17.40 11.89
N GLN A 182 10.68 16.93 10.97
CA GLN A 182 9.27 16.55 11.25
C GLN A 182 9.04 15.04 11.10
N LYS A 183 9.95 14.26 11.67
CA LYS A 183 9.87 12.81 11.72
C LYS A 183 9.11 12.39 12.96
N THR A 184 8.01 11.67 12.79
CA THR A 184 7.34 11.02 13.92
C THR A 184 7.95 9.64 14.09
N GLU A 185 8.46 9.34 15.27
CA GLU A 185 8.86 7.99 15.62
C GLU A 185 7.65 7.24 16.17
N LEU A 186 7.32 6.09 15.57
CA LEU A 186 6.29 5.18 16.07
C LEU A 186 6.96 3.89 16.54
N THR A 187 6.67 3.48 17.76
CA THR A 187 7.08 2.17 18.30
C THR A 187 6.03 1.14 17.94
N ILE A 188 6.44 0.01 17.37
CA ILE A 188 5.53 -1.05 16.90
C ILE A 188 6.03 -2.40 17.41
N ASP A 189 5.11 -3.28 17.82
CA ASP A 189 5.42 -4.68 18.12
C ASP A 189 5.43 -5.57 16.86
N LYS A 190 5.93 -6.80 16.98
CA LYS A 190 6.01 -7.77 15.87
C LYS A 190 4.68 -8.15 15.23
N TYR A 191 3.56 -7.80 15.86
CA TYR A 191 2.24 -8.07 15.34
C TYR A 191 1.69 -6.88 14.56
N GLY A 192 2.41 -5.75 14.53
CA GLY A 192 2.00 -4.52 13.88
C GLY A 192 1.10 -3.64 14.73
N ASN A 193 1.07 -3.85 16.05
CA ASN A 193 0.36 -2.93 16.94
C ASN A 193 1.27 -1.75 17.25
N ILE A 194 0.71 -0.53 17.13
CA ILE A 194 1.45 0.68 17.50
C ILE A 194 1.42 0.83 19.03
N LEU A 195 2.58 0.66 19.65
CA LEU A 195 2.79 0.83 21.08
C LEU A 195 2.81 2.33 21.39
N LYS A 196 1.68 2.83 21.93
CA LYS A 196 1.40 4.26 22.11
C LYS A 196 2.57 5.05 22.69
N LYS A 197 2.94 6.16 22.00
CA LYS A 197 3.47 7.41 22.59
C LYS A 197 3.57 8.55 21.57
N GLY A 198 2.42 9.02 21.09
CA GLY A 198 2.33 10.37 20.51
C GLY A 198 2.32 11.40 21.63
N ARG A 199 3.09 12.50 21.49
CA ARG A 199 2.99 13.63 22.43
C ARG A 199 1.67 14.39 22.27
N ASN A 200 1.17 14.48 21.03
CA ASN A 200 0.05 15.35 20.65
C ASN A 200 -1.12 14.60 19.98
N TYR A 201 -0.97 13.32 19.63
CA TYR A 201 -1.96 12.53 18.88
C TYR A 201 -2.18 11.15 19.49
N ASP A 202 -3.42 10.66 19.42
CA ASP A 202 -3.76 9.28 19.75
C ASP A 202 -3.60 8.40 18.50
N TYR A 203 -2.59 7.55 18.51
CA TYR A 203 -2.34 6.60 17.42
C TYR A 203 -3.20 5.33 17.50
N SER A 204 -4.16 5.25 18.42
CA SER A 204 -5.12 4.13 18.50
C SER A 204 -5.89 3.90 17.21
N CYS A 205 -6.08 4.93 16.39
CA CYS A 205 -6.73 4.79 15.09
C CYS A 205 -5.96 3.90 14.12
N PHE A 206 -4.66 3.63 14.33
CA PHE A 206 -3.88 2.80 13.41
C PHE A 206 -4.31 1.34 13.38
N ASP A 207 -4.96 0.84 14.43
CA ASP A 207 -5.53 -0.52 14.46
C ASP A 207 -6.53 -0.72 13.30
N LYS A 208 -7.24 0.34 12.90
CA LYS A 208 -8.21 0.27 11.79
C LYS A 208 -7.54 0.28 10.40
N PHE A 209 -6.28 0.68 10.33
CA PHE A 209 -5.50 0.78 9.08
C PHE A 209 -4.59 -0.43 8.86
N HIS A 210 -4.24 -1.13 9.94
CA HIS A 210 -3.29 -2.23 9.93
C HIS A 210 -3.81 -3.40 9.09
N ASN A 211 -3.05 -3.74 8.05
CA ASN A 211 -3.33 -4.78 7.05
C ASN A 211 -4.74 -4.73 6.46
N ASN A 212 -5.41 -3.58 6.53
CA ASN A 212 -6.78 -3.40 6.09
C ASN A 212 -6.83 -3.00 4.62
N PHE A 213 -6.58 -3.97 3.74
CA PHE A 213 -6.65 -3.75 2.29
C PHE A 213 -8.07 -3.51 1.77
N ASP A 214 -9.08 -3.91 2.53
CA ASP A 214 -10.49 -3.82 2.09
C ASP A 214 -10.97 -2.38 2.02
N ILE A 215 -10.27 -1.45 2.68
CA ILE A 215 -10.49 0.00 2.54
C ILE A 215 -10.35 0.47 1.08
N LEU A 216 -9.53 -0.21 0.25
CA LEU A 216 -9.36 0.12 -1.17
C LEU A 216 -10.59 -0.25 -2.00
N GLU A 217 -11.44 -1.15 -1.51
CA GLU A 217 -12.72 -1.52 -2.14
C GLU A 217 -13.88 -0.60 -1.70
N SER A 218 -13.62 0.44 -0.91
CA SER A 218 -14.63 1.45 -0.59
C SER A 218 -14.97 2.31 -1.81
N ILE A 219 -16.28 2.48 -2.05
CA ILE A 219 -16.82 3.35 -3.09
C ILE A 219 -17.45 4.56 -2.41
N ASN A 220 -16.68 5.65 -2.37
CA ASN A 220 -17.00 6.92 -1.72
C ASN A 220 -17.63 7.95 -2.66
#